data_AF-A0A1E5RPG3-F1
#
_entry.id   AF-A0A1E5RPG3-F1
#
_cell.length_a   1.000
_cell.length_b   1.000
_cell.length_c   1.000
_cell.angle_alpha   90.00
_cell.angle_beta   90.00
_cell.angle_gamma   90.00
#
_symmetry.space_group_name_H-M   'P 1'
#
loop_
_entity.id
_entity.type
_entity.pdbx_description
1 polymer ?
#
loop_
_entity_poly.entity_id
_entity_poly.type
_entity_poly.pdbx_seq_one_letter_code
_entity_poly.pdbx_strand_id
1 'polypeptide(L)'
;MPYEGFSLELAQPPPPDRPLAELTPEEQGEKGAEMIIGAMQSCPGKAAISGVMGFGLGGVFGLFMASMSYDTPMHSPLQQQQPGKLIYDLPFKEQLRVAWKDMYTRAWSSAKNFGYIGLIYAGVECCIESTRGKSDHWNGLTAGCMTGGGLAYKSGPQAAALGCASFAAFSAAIDMYMNSENGRPPKNDFEQ
;
A
#
# COMPACT_ATOMS: atom_id res chain seq x y z
N MET A 1 -16.77 -14.67 -21.69
CA MET A 1 -15.67 -14.60 -22.66
C MET A 1 -14.42 -14.86 -21.87
N PRO A 2 -13.70 -15.96 -22.16
CA PRO A 2 -12.49 -16.30 -21.45
C PRO A 2 -11.48 -15.16 -21.66
N TYR A 3 -10.79 -14.81 -20.58
CA TYR A 3 -9.92 -13.65 -20.46
C TYR A 3 -8.65 -13.84 -21.29
N GLU A 4 -8.76 -13.54 -22.58
CA GLU A 4 -7.64 -13.28 -23.52
C GLU A 4 -7.28 -11.80 -23.41
N GLY A 5 -6.49 -11.43 -22.41
CA GLY A 5 -6.10 -10.03 -22.27
C GLY A 5 -5.16 -9.81 -21.10
N PHE A 6 -3.93 -9.42 -21.44
CA PHE A 6 -2.89 -8.96 -20.53
C PHE A 6 -2.02 -10.07 -19.89
N SER A 7 -1.10 -10.65 -20.68
CA SER A 7 0.31 -10.89 -20.28
C SER A 7 1.13 -11.72 -21.29
N LEU A 8 0.58 -12.24 -22.39
CA LEU A 8 1.37 -12.97 -23.40
C LEU A 8 1.51 -12.26 -24.76
N GLU A 9 0.61 -11.33 -25.09
CA GLU A 9 0.65 -10.58 -26.35
C GLU A 9 1.45 -9.27 -26.27
N LEU A 10 1.86 -8.88 -25.05
CA LEU A 10 2.73 -7.73 -24.78
C LEU A 10 4.18 -8.15 -24.46
N ALA A 11 4.53 -9.41 -24.69
CA ALA A 11 5.93 -9.80 -24.82
C ALA A 11 6.42 -9.30 -26.17
N GLN A 12 6.70 -7.99 -26.29
CA GLN A 12 7.65 -7.55 -27.31
C GLN A 12 8.89 -8.44 -27.14
N PRO A 13 9.38 -9.10 -28.22
CA PRO A 13 10.59 -9.88 -28.11
C PRO A 13 11.67 -8.96 -27.52
N PRO A 14 12.43 -9.41 -26.50
CA PRO A 14 13.47 -8.58 -25.92
C PRO A 14 14.35 -8.05 -27.07
N PRO A 15 14.61 -6.74 -27.14
CA PRO A 15 15.40 -6.18 -28.22
C PRO A 15 16.76 -6.89 -28.25
N PRO A 16 17.33 -7.16 -29.44
CA PRO A 16 18.53 -7.96 -29.57
C PRO A 16 19.63 -7.48 -28.60
N ASP A 17 20.25 -8.43 -27.90
CA ASP A 17 21.30 -8.23 -26.88
C ASP A 17 22.57 -7.64 -27.52
N ARG A 18 22.51 -6.37 -27.91
CA ARG A 18 23.68 -5.56 -28.24
C ARG A 18 24.17 -4.88 -26.97
N PRO A 19 25.48 -4.94 -26.67
CA PRO A 19 26.06 -4.32 -25.48
C PRO A 19 25.78 -2.81 -25.48
N LEU A 20 25.53 -2.24 -24.27
CA LEU A 20 25.18 -0.81 -24.08
C LEU A 20 26.15 0.17 -24.75
N ALA A 21 27.38 -0.26 -25.02
CA ALA A 21 28.45 0.51 -25.65
C ALA A 21 28.26 0.73 -27.17
N GLU A 22 27.39 -0.03 -27.84
CA GLU A 22 27.18 0.05 -29.30
C GLU A 22 25.86 0.74 -29.71
N LEU A 23 25.08 1.26 -28.76
CA LEU A 23 23.77 1.86 -29.01
C LEU A 23 23.86 3.38 -29.20
N THR A 24 22.98 3.92 -30.03
CA THR A 24 22.79 5.37 -30.18
C THR A 24 22.16 5.99 -28.92
N PRO A 25 22.29 7.31 -28.68
CA PRO A 25 21.71 7.96 -27.50
C PRO A 25 20.18 7.79 -27.38
N GLU A 26 19.48 7.69 -28.52
CA GLU A 26 18.03 7.46 -28.56
C GLU A 26 17.68 6.01 -28.19
N GLU A 27 18.38 5.03 -28.74
CA GLU A 27 18.19 3.60 -28.38
C GLU A 27 18.62 3.28 -26.94
N GLN A 28 19.62 3.99 -26.41
CA GLN A 28 19.99 3.92 -24.99
C GLN A 28 18.87 4.47 -24.09
N GLY A 29 18.19 5.53 -24.54
CA GLY A 29 17.01 6.09 -23.86
C GLY A 29 15.84 5.10 -23.82
N GLU A 30 15.54 4.46 -24.95
CA GLU A 30 14.47 3.47 -25.07
C GLU A 30 14.74 2.21 -24.22
N LYS A 31 15.95 1.63 -24.33
CA LYS A 31 16.36 0.49 -23.48
C LYS A 31 16.38 0.86 -21.99
N GLY A 32 16.79 2.09 -21.67
CA GLY A 32 16.73 2.62 -20.30
C GLY A 32 15.29 2.70 -19.78
N ALA A 33 14.36 3.18 -20.60
CA ALA A 33 12.94 3.25 -20.26
C ALA A 33 12.33 1.85 -20.09
N GLU A 34 12.66 0.90 -20.96
CA GLU A 34 12.19 -0.49 -20.87
C GLU A 34 12.70 -1.16 -19.57
N MET A 35 13.99 -0.99 -19.23
CA MET A 35 14.53 -1.49 -17.96
C MET A 35 13.83 -0.88 -16.75
N ILE A 36 13.50 0.41 -16.80
CA ILE A 36 12.78 1.10 -15.72
C ILE A 36 11.34 0.56 -15.60
N ILE A 37 10.63 0.41 -16.73
CA ILE A 37 9.26 -0.13 -16.75
C ILE A 37 9.25 -1.57 -16.24
N GLY A 38 10.16 -2.41 -16.71
CA GLY A 38 10.31 -3.80 -16.24
C GLY A 38 10.64 -3.86 -14.74
N ALA A 39 11.51 -2.98 -14.25
CA ALA A 39 11.82 -2.89 -12.82
C ALA A 39 10.61 -2.45 -11.99
N MET A 40 9.81 -1.49 -12.48
CA MET A 40 8.58 -1.03 -11.80
C MET A 40 7.48 -2.09 -11.79
N GLN A 41 7.38 -2.91 -12.84
CA GLN A 41 6.41 -3.99 -12.95
C GLN A 41 6.80 -5.25 -12.16
N SER A 42 8.06 -5.39 -11.80
CA SER A 42 8.54 -6.49 -10.96
C SER A 42 7.86 -6.49 -9.59
N CYS A 43 7.67 -7.66 -8.97
CA CYS A 43 7.10 -7.76 -7.62
C CYS A 43 7.82 -6.90 -6.56
N PRO A 44 9.17 -6.84 -6.48
CA PRO A 44 9.82 -5.92 -5.57
C PRO A 44 9.57 -4.44 -5.93
N GLY A 45 9.44 -4.11 -7.23
CA GLY A 45 9.06 -2.78 -7.71
C GLY A 45 7.66 -2.38 -7.25
N LYS A 46 6.65 -3.21 -7.55
CA LYS A 46 5.26 -3.02 -7.11
C LYS A 46 5.16 -2.87 -5.59
N ALA A 47 5.81 -3.75 -4.83
CA ALA A 47 5.81 -3.72 -3.37
C ALA A 47 6.50 -2.46 -2.79
N ALA A 48 7.58 -1.99 -3.42
CA ALA A 48 8.25 -0.77 -2.99
C ALA A 48 7.38 0.47 -3.27
N ILE A 49 6.79 0.57 -4.46
CA ILE A 49 5.90 1.67 -4.84
C ILE A 49 4.68 1.72 -3.92
N SER A 50 4.02 0.58 -3.68
CA SER A 50 2.87 0.51 -2.77
C SER A 50 3.26 0.83 -1.33
N GLY A 51 4.43 0.38 -0.87
CA GLY A 51 4.95 0.68 0.46
C GLY A 51 5.21 2.17 0.66
N VAL A 52 5.80 2.85 -0.32
CA VAL A 52 6.02 4.30 -0.29
C VAL A 52 4.70 5.07 -0.34
N MET A 53 3.77 4.68 -1.21
CA MET A 53 2.44 5.29 -1.27
C MET A 53 1.68 5.12 0.05
N GLY A 54 1.69 3.91 0.62
CA GLY A 54 1.10 3.61 1.92
C GLY A 54 1.76 4.39 3.05
N PHE A 55 3.08 4.55 3.03
CA PHE A 55 3.81 5.38 4.00
C PHE A 55 3.37 6.85 3.94
N GLY A 56 3.24 7.41 2.74
CA GLY A 56 2.76 8.77 2.54
C GLY A 56 1.34 8.97 3.06
N LEU A 57 0.41 8.09 2.66
CA LEU A 57 -0.98 8.13 3.11
C LEU A 57 -1.09 7.97 4.63
N GLY A 58 -0.35 7.03 5.20
CA GLY A 58 -0.31 6.79 6.64
C GLY A 58 0.28 7.96 7.43
N GLY A 59 1.24 8.69 6.86
CA GLY A 59 1.80 9.90 7.46
C GLY A 59 0.77 11.03 7.54
N VAL A 60 0.04 11.28 6.45
CA VAL A 60 -1.05 12.26 6.41
C VAL A 60 -2.16 11.87 7.39
N PHE A 61 -2.59 10.61 7.35
CA PHE A 61 -3.62 10.10 8.25
C PHE A 61 -3.19 10.18 9.74
N GLY A 62 -1.94 9.84 10.03
CA GLY A 62 -1.40 9.89 11.39
C GLY A 62 -1.25 11.32 11.91
N LEU A 63 -0.89 12.28 11.05
CA LEU A 63 -0.85 13.70 11.42
C LEU A 63 -2.25 14.23 11.70
N PHE A 64 -3.25 13.86 10.89
CA PHE A 64 -4.65 14.24 11.07
C PHE A 64 -5.24 13.66 12.37
N MET A 65 -4.96 12.39 12.67
CA MET A 65 -5.37 11.77 13.94
C MET A 65 -4.65 12.40 15.15
N ALA A 66 -3.39 12.80 15.00
CA ALA A 66 -2.67 13.54 16.03
C ALA A 66 -3.27 14.93 16.27
N SER A 67 -3.74 15.64 15.23
CA SER A 67 -4.40 16.93 15.41
C SER A 67 -5.76 16.80 16.10
N MET A 68 -6.56 15.78 15.78
CA MET A 68 -7.86 15.55 16.45
C MET A 68 -7.71 15.12 17.92
N SER A 69 -6.64 14.39 18.25
CA SER A 69 -6.40 13.96 19.64
C SER A 69 -5.80 15.05 20.52
N TYR A 70 -5.40 16.19 19.96
CA TYR A 70 -4.91 17.35 20.73
C TYR A 70 -6.04 18.09 21.47
N ASP A 71 -7.30 17.94 21.06
CA ASP A 71 -8.48 18.52 21.72
C ASP A 71 -8.89 17.77 23.01
N THR A 72 -8.35 16.57 23.29
CA THR A 72 -8.69 15.78 24.49
C THR A 72 -7.47 15.57 25.40
N PRO A 73 -7.36 16.28 26.55
CA PRO A 73 -6.17 16.27 27.42
C PRO A 73 -5.96 14.98 28.23
N MET A 74 -6.60 13.87 27.85
CA MET A 74 -6.64 12.62 28.63
C MET A 74 -5.98 11.40 27.95
N HIS A 75 -5.58 11.45 26.68
CA HIS A 75 -5.13 10.26 25.94
C HIS A 75 -3.86 10.42 25.09
N SER A 76 -2.98 11.39 25.40
CA SER A 76 -1.67 11.40 24.73
C SER A 76 -0.73 10.33 25.35
N PRO A 77 -0.07 9.47 24.54
CA PRO A 77 0.85 8.46 25.04
C PRO A 77 2.13 9.08 25.64
N LEU A 78 2.41 10.36 25.35
CA LEU A 78 3.49 11.12 26.00
C LEU A 78 3.12 11.63 27.41
N GLN A 79 1.83 11.66 27.76
CA GLN A 79 1.37 12.01 29.11
C GLN A 79 1.53 10.85 30.10
N GLN A 80 1.71 9.62 29.60
CA GLN A 80 1.95 8.45 30.46
C GLN A 80 3.37 8.41 31.07
N GLN A 81 4.33 9.18 30.53
CA GLN A 81 5.70 9.22 31.07
C GLN A 81 5.93 10.34 32.10
N GLN A 82 5.00 11.30 32.28
CA GLN A 82 5.15 12.33 33.32
C GLN A 82 3.83 12.59 34.07
N PRO A 83 3.60 11.89 35.20
CA PRO A 83 2.53 12.26 36.12
C PRO A 83 2.89 13.63 36.73
N GLY A 84 2.21 14.70 36.34
CA GLY A 84 2.16 15.93 37.14
C GLY A 84 2.80 17.21 36.57
N LYS A 85 3.21 17.28 35.30
CA LYS A 85 3.47 18.59 34.66
C LYS A 85 2.41 18.88 33.59
N LEU A 86 1.46 19.75 33.94
CA LEU A 86 0.60 20.41 32.96
C LEU A 86 1.51 21.09 31.93
N ILE A 87 1.38 20.71 30.66
CA ILE A 87 2.14 21.26 29.52
C ILE A 87 2.04 22.80 29.44
N TYR A 88 1.05 23.38 30.12
CA TYR A 88 0.81 24.82 30.26
C TYR A 88 1.86 25.61 31.06
N ASP A 89 2.63 24.97 31.95
CA ASP A 89 3.63 25.68 32.77
C ASP A 89 5.00 25.81 32.08
N LEU A 90 5.17 25.27 30.86
CA LEU A 90 6.41 25.39 30.09
C LEU A 90 6.36 26.60 29.14
N PRO A 91 7.51 27.24 28.83
CA PRO A 91 7.57 28.31 27.85
C PRO A 91 7.01 27.85 26.49
N PHE A 92 6.33 28.75 25.78
CA PHE A 92 5.62 28.46 24.52
C PHE A 92 6.47 27.71 23.48
N LYS A 93 7.79 27.96 23.45
CA LYS A 93 8.75 27.25 22.59
C LYS A 93 8.92 25.78 22.95
N GLU A 94 8.91 25.43 24.24
CA GLU A 94 9.00 24.04 24.69
C GLU A 94 7.67 23.31 24.52
N GLN A 95 6.54 23.99 24.74
CA GLN A 95 5.21 23.45 24.44
C GLN A 95 5.07 23.08 22.96
N LEU A 96 5.47 23.98 22.05
CA LEU A 96 5.48 23.70 20.61
C LEU A 96 6.45 22.56 20.24
N ARG A 97 7.64 22.51 20.85
CA ARG A 97 8.60 21.44 20.58
C ARG A 97 8.08 20.07 21.02
N VAL A 98 7.44 19.98 22.18
CA VAL A 98 6.84 18.74 22.69
C VAL A 98 5.65 18.33 21.82
N ALA A 99 4.78 19.28 21.46
CA ALA A 99 3.64 19.04 20.59
C ALA A 99 4.07 18.50 19.22
N TRP A 100 5.04 19.15 18.59
CA TRP A 100 5.56 18.75 17.30
C TRP A 100 6.22 17.37 17.36
N LYS A 101 6.93 17.05 18.46
CA LYS A 101 7.53 15.75 18.68
C LYS A 101 6.48 14.63 18.85
N ASP A 102 5.38 14.89 19.57
CA ASP A 102 4.28 13.92 19.71
C ASP A 102 3.60 13.69 18.35
N MET A 103 3.22 14.76 17.67
CA MET A 103 2.59 14.70 16.35
C MET A 103 3.46 13.96 15.34
N TYR A 104 4.76 14.25 15.31
CA TYR A 104 5.71 13.56 14.44
C TYR A 104 5.83 12.08 14.78
N THR A 105 5.94 11.72 16.07
CA THR A 105 6.11 10.32 16.49
C THR A 105 4.88 9.48 16.09
N ARG A 106 3.68 10.04 16.21
CA ARG A 106 2.42 9.40 15.81
C ARG A 106 2.26 9.31 14.30
N ALA A 107 2.56 10.40 13.57
CA ALA A 107 2.56 10.39 12.12
C ALA A 107 3.54 9.34 11.57
N TRP A 108 4.72 9.25 12.18
CA TRP A 108 5.76 8.29 11.81
C TRP A 108 5.39 6.85 12.11
N SER A 109 4.79 6.56 13.27
CA SER A 109 4.32 5.20 13.59
C SER A 109 3.18 4.78 12.66
N SER A 110 2.24 5.67 12.36
CA SER A 110 1.17 5.45 11.39
C SER A 110 1.73 5.18 9.98
N ALA A 111 2.61 6.05 9.49
CA ALA A 111 3.27 5.90 8.19
C ALA A 111 3.96 4.54 8.04
N LYS A 112 4.70 4.10 9.07
CA LYS A 112 5.32 2.76 9.08
C LYS A 112 4.31 1.62 8.98
N ASN A 113 3.21 1.68 9.72
CA ASN A 113 2.19 0.64 9.70
C ASN A 113 1.52 0.54 8.33
N PHE A 114 1.08 1.66 7.76
CA PHE A 114 0.44 1.67 6.44
C PHE A 114 1.41 1.31 5.31
N GLY A 115 2.67 1.75 5.40
CA GLY A 115 3.70 1.34 4.45
C GLY A 115 3.99 -0.16 4.52
N TYR A 116 4.04 -0.73 5.73
CA TYR A 116 4.25 -2.17 5.92
C TYR A 116 3.08 -3.00 5.38
N ILE A 117 1.84 -2.58 5.64
CA ILE A 117 0.64 -3.21 5.09
C ILE A 117 0.65 -3.15 3.56
N GLY A 118 0.90 -1.97 2.98
CA GLY A 118 0.91 -1.77 1.53
C GLY A 118 2.00 -2.58 0.82
N LEU A 119 3.19 -2.66 1.43
CA LEU A 119 4.31 -3.46 0.91
C LEU A 119 3.97 -4.95 0.88
N ILE A 120 3.45 -5.50 1.97
CA ILE A 120 3.10 -6.92 2.05
C ILE A 120 1.95 -7.23 1.10
N TYR A 121 0.90 -6.41 1.09
CA TYR A 121 -0.27 -6.64 0.25
C TYR A 121 0.10 -6.75 -1.23
N ALA A 122 0.77 -5.74 -1.79
CA ALA A 122 1.17 -5.74 -3.19
C ALA A 122 2.22 -6.81 -3.52
N GLY A 123 3.11 -7.13 -2.56
CA GLY A 123 4.08 -8.20 -2.71
C GLY A 123 3.42 -9.58 -2.80
N VAL A 124 2.47 -9.87 -1.91
CA VAL A 124 1.73 -11.14 -1.90
C VAL A 124 0.85 -11.26 -3.14
N GLU A 125 0.13 -10.20 -3.50
CA GLU A 125 -0.69 -10.16 -4.71
C GLU A 125 0.16 -10.46 -5.96
N CYS A 126 1.28 -9.77 -6.14
CA CYS A 126 2.17 -9.99 -7.28
C CYS A 126 2.73 -11.43 -7.31
N CYS A 127 3.08 -12.02 -6.17
CA CYS A 127 3.52 -13.41 -6.10
C CYS A 127 2.40 -14.40 -6.49
N ILE A 128 1.15 -14.13 -6.09
CA ILE A 128 0.00 -14.96 -6.45
C ILE A 128 -0.31 -14.81 -7.96
N GLU A 129 -0.28 -13.59 -8.48
CA GLU A 129 -0.44 -13.32 -9.91
C GLU A 129 0.63 -14.02 -10.74
N SER A 130 1.89 -13.90 -10.34
CA SER A 130 3.02 -14.51 -11.03
C SER A 130 2.99 -16.04 -11.00
N THR A 131 2.41 -16.65 -9.97
CA THR A 131 2.30 -18.12 -9.88
C THR A 131 1.07 -18.67 -10.61
N ARG A 132 -0.05 -17.94 -10.63
CA ARG A 132 -1.29 -18.36 -11.32
C ARG A 132 -1.36 -17.94 -12.78
N GLY A 133 -0.59 -16.93 -13.20
CA GLY A 133 -0.60 -16.38 -14.56
C GLY A 133 -1.94 -15.77 -14.98
N LYS A 134 -2.77 -15.36 -14.02
CA LYS A 134 -4.10 -14.76 -14.24
C LYS A 134 -4.34 -13.67 -13.22
N SER A 135 -4.91 -12.54 -13.64
CA SER A 135 -5.36 -11.45 -12.79
C SER A 135 -6.89 -11.54 -12.57
N ASP A 136 -7.31 -12.02 -11.41
CA ASP A 136 -8.72 -12.11 -11.02
C ASP A 136 -8.97 -11.52 -9.61
N HIS A 137 -10.22 -11.23 -9.26
CA HIS A 137 -10.62 -10.73 -7.93
C HIS A 137 -10.28 -11.73 -6.80
N TRP A 138 -10.02 -13.00 -7.12
CA TRP A 138 -9.56 -13.98 -6.15
C TRP A 138 -8.13 -13.72 -5.70
N ASN A 139 -7.29 -13.11 -6.55
CA ASN A 139 -5.94 -12.70 -6.16
C ASN A 139 -5.99 -11.63 -5.06
N GLY A 140 -6.80 -10.59 -5.23
CA GLY A 140 -6.97 -9.55 -4.20
C GLY A 140 -7.56 -10.09 -2.90
N LEU A 141 -8.54 -10.99 -2.97
CA LEU A 141 -9.14 -11.65 -1.82
C LEU A 141 -8.14 -12.52 -1.03
N THR A 142 -7.37 -13.36 -1.75
CA THR A 142 -6.38 -14.25 -1.13
C THR A 142 -5.17 -13.49 -0.60
N ALA A 143 -4.70 -12.47 -1.33
CA ALA A 143 -3.65 -11.57 -0.88
C ALA A 143 -4.07 -10.78 0.37
N GLY A 144 -5.32 -10.30 0.39
CA GLY A 144 -5.92 -9.65 1.56
C GLY A 144 -5.94 -10.58 2.77
N CYS A 145 -6.46 -11.80 2.63
CA CYS A 145 -6.48 -12.77 3.72
C CYS A 145 -5.06 -13.10 4.24
N MET A 146 -4.11 -13.36 3.34
CA MET A 146 -2.73 -13.70 3.69
C MET A 146 -2.04 -12.54 4.41
N THR A 147 -2.25 -11.31 3.94
CA THR A 147 -1.70 -10.11 4.57
C THR A 147 -2.31 -9.87 5.95
N GLY A 148 -3.64 -9.85 6.05
CA GLY A 148 -4.34 -9.61 7.31
C GLY A 148 -4.09 -10.70 8.36
N GLY A 149 -4.12 -11.96 7.95
CA GLY A 149 -3.80 -13.11 8.81
C GLY A 149 -2.33 -13.14 9.23
N GLY A 150 -1.40 -12.83 8.31
CA GLY A 150 0.03 -12.78 8.58
C GLY A 150 0.41 -11.66 9.56
N LEU A 151 -0.20 -10.48 9.43
CA LEU A 151 0.01 -9.36 10.35
C LEU A 151 -0.50 -9.66 11.76
N ALA A 152 -1.63 -10.36 11.87
CA ALA A 152 -2.23 -10.70 13.15
C ALA A 152 -1.75 -12.04 13.74
N TYR A 153 -0.83 -12.76 13.08
CA TYR A 153 -0.36 -14.08 13.51
C TYR A 153 0.18 -14.11 14.95
N LYS A 154 0.91 -13.07 15.36
CA LYS A 154 1.45 -12.95 16.73
C LYS A 154 0.38 -12.68 17.79
N SER A 155 -0.80 -12.22 17.40
CA SER A 155 -1.92 -11.91 18.29
C SER A 155 -2.83 -13.11 18.55
N GLY A 156 -2.46 -14.30 18.06
CA GLY A 156 -3.18 -15.56 18.26
C GLY A 156 -4.08 -15.95 17.07
N PRO A 157 -4.56 -17.22 17.04
CA PRO A 157 -5.28 -17.77 15.89
C PRO A 157 -6.63 -17.10 15.62
N GLN A 158 -7.34 -16.67 16.67
CA GLN A 158 -8.61 -15.95 16.52
C GLN A 158 -8.40 -14.56 15.89
N ALA A 159 -7.36 -13.84 16.30
CA ALA A 159 -6.99 -12.56 15.72
C ALA A 159 -6.53 -12.73 14.26
N ALA A 160 -5.77 -13.78 13.95
CA ALA A 160 -5.36 -14.10 12.58
C ALA A 160 -6.57 -14.43 11.68
N ALA A 161 -7.53 -15.21 12.17
CA ALA A 161 -8.75 -15.52 11.42
C ALA A 161 -9.59 -14.26 11.17
N LEU A 162 -9.76 -13.41 12.18
CA LEU A 162 -10.47 -12.15 12.04
C LEU A 162 -9.74 -11.19 11.09
N GLY A 163 -8.41 -11.12 11.19
CA GLY A 163 -7.55 -10.32 10.31
C GLY A 163 -7.64 -10.77 8.85
N CYS A 164 -7.59 -12.09 8.60
CA CYS A 164 -7.81 -12.64 7.26
C CYS A 164 -9.20 -12.27 6.72
N ALA A 165 -10.27 -12.50 7.50
CA ALA A 165 -11.63 -12.23 7.05
C ALA A 165 -11.87 -10.75 6.74
N SER A 166 -11.38 -9.85 7.60
CA SER A 166 -11.55 -8.41 7.44
C SER A 166 -10.77 -7.85 6.25
N PHE A 167 -9.50 -8.23 6.08
CA PHE A 167 -8.71 -7.79 4.92
C PHE A 167 -9.22 -8.42 3.61
N ALA A 168 -9.64 -9.69 3.62
CA ALA A 168 -10.24 -10.33 2.45
C ALA A 168 -11.53 -9.64 2.02
N ALA A 169 -12.40 -9.32 2.97
CA ALA A 169 -13.64 -8.60 2.69
C ALA A 169 -13.37 -7.19 2.16
N PHE A 170 -12.41 -6.47 2.75
CA PHE A 170 -12.03 -5.14 2.29
C PHE A 170 -11.46 -5.18 0.86
N SER A 171 -10.52 -6.08 0.59
CA SER A 171 -9.94 -6.24 -0.75
C SER A 171 -11.01 -6.61 -1.79
N ALA A 172 -11.90 -7.55 -1.48
CA ALA A 172 -12.99 -7.91 -2.37
C ALA A 172 -13.95 -6.74 -2.65
N ALA A 173 -14.23 -5.91 -1.64
CA ALA A 173 -15.08 -4.73 -1.81
C ALA A 173 -14.40 -3.67 -2.70
N ILE A 174 -13.10 -3.42 -2.51
CA ILE A 174 -12.33 -2.52 -3.36
C ILE A 174 -12.24 -3.05 -4.79
N ASP A 175 -11.94 -4.34 -4.98
CA ASP A 175 -11.87 -4.96 -6.30
C ASP A 175 -13.22 -4.91 -7.02
N MET A 176 -14.33 -5.12 -6.31
CA MET A 176 -15.67 -5.01 -6.87
C MET A 176 -16.00 -3.57 -7.25
N TYR A 177 -15.62 -2.60 -6.42
CA TYR A 177 -15.81 -1.18 -6.69
C TYR A 177 -14.98 -0.70 -7.88
N MET A 178 -13.70 -1.08 -7.96
CA MET A 178 -12.83 -0.69 -9.08
C MET A 178 -13.21 -1.39 -10.39
N ASN A 179 -13.78 -2.58 -10.33
CA ASN A 179 -14.18 -3.35 -11.52
C ASN A 179 -15.65 -3.18 -11.92
N SER A 180 -16.47 -2.44 -11.16
CA SER A 180 -17.89 -2.28 -11.48
C SER A 180 -18.12 -1.59 -12.82
N GLU A 181 -17.19 -0.74 -13.25
CA GLU A 181 -17.27 0.00 -14.51
C GLU A 181 -16.65 -0.76 -15.70
N ASN A 182 -15.77 -1.73 -15.42
CA ASN A 182 -15.06 -2.51 -16.44
C ASN A 182 -15.83 -3.78 -16.87
N GLY A 183 -17.10 -3.87 -16.50
CA GLY A 183 -17.99 -5.00 -16.80
C GLY A 183 -18.31 -5.12 -18.29
N ARG A 184 -19.09 -6.15 -18.63
CA ARG A 184 -19.66 -6.22 -19.99
C ARG A 184 -20.56 -5.01 -20.20
N PRO A 185 -20.46 -4.31 -21.35
CA PRO A 185 -21.36 -3.20 -21.62
C PRO A 185 -22.80 -3.70 -21.47
N PRO A 186 -23.65 -2.97 -20.74
CA PRO A 186 -25.05 -3.33 -20.59
C PRO A 186 -25.71 -3.36 -21.97
N LYS A 187 -26.77 -4.17 -22.12
CA LYS A 187 -27.43 -4.33 -23.41
C LYS A 187 -27.99 -3.00 -23.93
N ASN A 188 -28.43 -2.13 -23.01
CA ASN A 188 -28.88 -0.76 -23.25
C ASN A 188 -28.54 0.11 -22.02
N ASP A 189 -28.40 1.43 -22.19
CA ASP A 189 -27.99 2.38 -21.12
C ASP A 189 -28.95 2.51 -19.92
N PHE A 190 -30.09 1.81 -19.96
CA PHE A 190 -31.14 1.80 -18.93
C PHE A 190 -31.06 0.59 -17.98
N GLU A 191 -30.19 -0.37 -18.26
CA GLU A 191 -29.95 -1.57 -17.44
C GLU A 191 -28.53 -1.49 -16.84
N GLN A 192 -28.33 -0.59 -15.87
CA GLN A 192 -27.09 -0.51 -15.08
C GLN A 192 -27.18 -1.40 -13.83
#